data_AF-O01659-F1
#
_entry.id   AF-O01659-F1
#
_cell.length_a   1.000
_cell.length_b   1.000
_cell.length_c   1.000
_cell.angle_alpha   90.00
_cell.angle_beta   90.00
_cell.angle_gamma   90.00
#
_symmetry.space_group_name_H-M   'P 1'
#
loop_
_entity.id
_entity.type
_entity.pdbx_description
1 polymer ?
#
loop_
_entity_poly.entity_id
_entity_poly.type
_entity_poly.pdbx_seq_one_letter_code
_entity_poly.pdbx_strand_id
1 'polypeptide(L)'
;MECPSWLLEEICTNFSNLTVLKFKELCNRASHLVLCGHDKPILSDTSEGINSVNNHTNLVLIGNWLLLKPAGYDCPSTDLEKEVVQLGLPPEHGIQLRKVYENYKSELREKVCSSVYREPHATIIDASPSSITFQADTQMYDVSMSGSMMNQLKNDVENALSKMKDFAETLPMTN
;
A
#
# COMPACT_ATOMS: atom_id res chain seq x y z
N MET A 1 7.70 5.74 9.59
CA MET A 1 6.91 4.51 9.25
C MET A 1 7.63 3.26 9.75
N GLU A 2 6.92 2.16 10.04
CA GLU A 2 7.57 0.86 10.24
C GLU A 2 7.99 0.30 8.87
N CYS A 3 9.26 0.51 8.49
CA CYS A 3 9.81 -0.02 7.24
C CYS A 3 10.16 -1.51 7.42
N PRO A 4 9.58 -2.42 6.62
CA PRO A 4 9.94 -3.83 6.72
C PRO A 4 11.38 -4.09 6.26
N SER A 5 12.04 -5.08 6.85
CA SER A 5 13.46 -5.38 6.59
C SER A 5 13.78 -5.66 5.12
N TRP A 6 12.90 -6.34 4.39
CA TRP A 6 13.06 -6.61 2.96
C TRP A 6 13.03 -5.32 2.11
N LEU A 7 12.27 -4.31 2.52
CA LEU A 7 12.21 -3.01 1.82
C LEU A 7 13.48 -2.21 2.11
N LEU A 8 13.95 -2.25 3.36
CA LEU A 8 15.19 -1.61 3.76
C LEU A 8 16.40 -2.16 2.98
N GLU A 9 16.45 -3.48 2.80
CA GLU A 9 17.49 -4.13 2.00
C GLU A 9 17.44 -3.66 0.54
N GLU A 10 16.25 -3.61 -0.07
CA GLU A 10 16.07 -3.12 -1.44
C GLU A 10 16.49 -1.64 -1.58
N ILE A 11 16.15 -0.81 -0.59
CA ILE A 11 16.54 0.60 -0.56
C ILE A 11 18.07 0.73 -0.56
N CYS A 12 18.75 0.04 0.36
CA CYS A 12 20.20 0.11 0.52
C CYS A 12 20.99 -0.53 -0.63
N THR A 13 20.49 -1.62 -1.21
CA THR A 13 21.22 -2.39 -2.23
C THR A 13 20.91 -1.95 -3.65
N ASN A 14 19.69 -1.49 -3.91
CA ASN A 14 19.26 -1.08 -5.25
C ASN A 14 19.27 0.43 -5.39
N PHE A 15 18.46 1.14 -4.59
CA PHE A 15 18.23 2.57 -4.80
C PHE A 15 19.43 3.43 -4.45
N SER A 16 20.18 3.09 -3.40
CA SER A 16 21.39 3.82 -3.01
C SER A 16 22.52 3.71 -4.03
N ASN A 17 22.54 2.64 -4.85
CA ASN A 17 23.54 2.44 -5.90
C ASN A 17 23.18 3.12 -7.23
N LEU A 18 21.96 3.65 -7.37
CA LEU A 18 21.56 4.40 -8.57
C LEU A 18 22.22 5.79 -8.56
N THR A 19 22.53 6.31 -9.75
CA THR A 19 22.86 7.74 -9.89
C THR A 19 21.64 8.60 -9.51
N VAL A 20 21.88 9.79 -8.95
CA VAL A 20 20.84 10.76 -8.54
C VAL A 20 19.83 11.05 -9.67
N LEU A 21 20.31 11.18 -10.92
CA LEU A 21 19.47 11.41 -12.10
C LEU A 21 18.53 10.22 -12.38
N LYS A 22 19.06 8.98 -12.37
CA LYS A 22 18.26 7.76 -12.54
C LYS A 22 17.22 7.59 -11.43
N PHE A 23 17.59 7.87 -10.19
CA PHE A 23 16.67 7.78 -9.06
C PHE A 23 15.53 8.81 -9.19
N LYS A 24 15.86 10.07 -9.51
CA LYS A 24 14.84 11.10 -9.77
C LYS A 24 13.86 10.70 -10.87
N GLU A 25 14.37 10.15 -11.97
CA GLU A 25 13.52 9.68 -13.07
C GLU A 25 12.64 8.52 -12.63
N LEU A 26 13.18 7.60 -11.83
CA LEU A 26 12.43 6.50 -11.26
C LEU A 26 11.29 6.98 -10.35
N CYS A 27 11.55 7.98 -9.51
CA CYS A 27 10.51 8.61 -8.68
C CYS A 27 9.42 9.26 -9.53
N ASN A 28 9.78 9.98 -10.61
CA ASN A 28 8.79 10.59 -11.51
C ASN A 28 7.91 9.53 -12.20
N ARG A 29 8.53 8.45 -12.70
CA ARG A 29 7.82 7.34 -13.32
C ARG A 29 6.93 6.60 -12.31
N ALA A 30 7.41 6.40 -11.09
CA ALA A 30 6.64 5.80 -10.00
C ALA A 30 5.42 6.65 -9.64
N SER A 31 5.57 7.98 -9.52
CA SER A 31 4.44 8.90 -9.32
C SER A 31 3.41 8.75 -10.45
N HIS A 32 3.85 8.77 -11.70
CA HIS A 32 2.96 8.63 -12.85
C HIS A 32 2.23 7.27 -12.86
N LEU A 33 2.95 6.18 -12.58
CA LEU A 33 2.37 4.84 -12.51
C LEU A 33 1.27 4.76 -11.45
N VAL A 34 1.50 5.33 -10.27
CA VAL A 34 0.53 5.34 -9.17
C VAL A 34 -0.71 6.17 -9.52
N LEU A 35 -0.52 7.32 -10.16
CA LEU A 35 -1.61 8.24 -10.50
C LEU A 35 -2.44 7.72 -11.68
N CYS A 36 -1.78 7.40 -12.80
CA CYS A 36 -2.38 7.07 -14.09
C CYS A 36 -2.61 5.56 -14.31
N GLY A 37 -2.06 4.69 -13.47
CA GLY A 37 -2.18 3.23 -13.58
C GLY A 37 -1.33 2.60 -14.68
N HIS A 38 -0.52 3.40 -15.38
CA HIS A 38 0.42 2.94 -16.40
C HIS A 38 1.70 3.76 -16.36
N ASP A 39 2.80 3.13 -16.76
CA ASP A 39 4.10 3.77 -16.79
C ASP A 39 4.16 4.83 -17.90
N LYS A 40 4.90 5.91 -17.64
CA LYS A 40 5.06 6.99 -18.62
C LYS A 40 5.92 6.48 -19.78
N PRO A 41 5.52 6.68 -21.05
CA PRO A 41 6.37 6.30 -22.18
C PRO A 41 7.69 7.06 -22.09
N ILE A 42 8.79 6.31 -22.02
CA ILE A 42 10.14 6.85 -21.97
C ILE A 42 10.41 7.52 -23.33
N LEU A 43 10.50 8.85 -23.36
CA LEU A 43 10.93 9.58 -24.55
C LEU A 43 12.35 9.14 -24.87
N SER A 44 12.49 8.50 -26.03
CA SER A 44 13.63 7.66 -26.41
C SER A 44 14.92 8.44 -26.75
N ASP A 45 15.00 9.73 -26.41
CA ASP A 45 16.06 10.65 -26.83
C ASP A 45 17.24 10.77 -25.86
N THR A 46 17.32 9.93 -24.83
CA THR A 46 18.54 9.77 -24.03
C THR A 46 19.03 8.34 -24.12
N SER A 47 19.70 8.08 -25.24
CA SER A 47 20.35 6.83 -25.62
C SER A 47 21.30 6.30 -24.54
N GLU A 48 21.22 4.98 -24.34
CA GLU A 48 22.21 4.13 -23.66
C GLU A 48 22.38 4.32 -22.14
N GLY A 49 21.51 3.69 -21.35
CA GLY A 49 21.81 3.37 -19.94
C GLY A 49 20.65 3.56 -18.95
N ILE A 50 19.55 4.19 -19.37
CA ILE A 50 18.36 4.43 -18.53
C ILE A 50 17.35 3.28 -18.67
N ASN A 51 17.40 2.55 -19.79
CA ASN A 51 16.54 1.38 -20.08
C ASN A 51 16.76 0.19 -19.12
N SER A 52 17.84 0.17 -18.33
CA SER A 52 18.11 -0.92 -17.37
C SER A 52 17.32 -0.79 -16.07
N VAL A 53 16.74 0.37 -15.76
CA VAL A 53 15.94 0.57 -14.54
C VAL A 53 14.46 0.46 -14.88
N ASN A 54 14.11 -0.64 -15.54
CA ASN A 54 12.75 -0.97 -15.98
C ASN A 54 12.14 -2.09 -15.15
N ASN A 55 12.62 -2.28 -13.91
CA ASN A 55 12.00 -3.19 -12.96
C ASN A 55 10.69 -2.54 -12.51
N HIS A 56 9.57 -2.93 -13.13
CA HIS A 56 8.22 -2.54 -12.70
C HIS A 56 8.05 -2.67 -11.18
N THR A 57 8.65 -3.71 -10.58
CA THR A 57 8.74 -3.90 -9.12
C THR A 57 9.28 -2.67 -8.39
N ASN A 58 10.36 -2.06 -8.88
CA ASN A 58 10.96 -0.88 -8.25
C ASN A 58 10.02 0.34 -8.34
N LEU A 59 9.33 0.51 -9.47
CA LEU A 59 8.35 1.58 -9.63
C LEU A 59 7.18 1.40 -8.66
N VAL A 60 6.68 0.17 -8.53
CA VAL A 60 5.62 -0.18 -7.58
C VAL A 60 6.08 0.05 -6.13
N LEU A 61 7.32 -0.31 -5.81
CA LEU A 61 7.88 -0.12 -4.47
C LEU A 61 8.02 1.36 -4.11
N ILE A 62 8.68 2.16 -4.95
CA ILE A 62 8.82 3.61 -4.71
C ILE A 62 7.43 4.27 -4.68
N GLY A 63 6.58 3.93 -5.64
CA GLY A 63 5.24 4.46 -5.75
C GLY A 63 4.41 4.21 -4.50
N ASN A 64 4.33 2.96 -4.04
CA ASN A 64 3.47 2.62 -2.90
C ASN A 64 4.09 3.01 -1.56
N TRP A 65 5.39 2.75 -1.35
CA TRP A 65 6.00 2.90 -0.02
C TRP A 65 6.62 4.28 0.23
N LEU A 66 7.27 4.86 -0.78
CA LEU A 66 8.00 6.12 -0.62
C LEU A 66 7.17 7.34 -1.01
N LEU A 67 6.09 7.16 -1.77
CA LEU A 67 5.25 8.26 -2.26
C LEU A 67 3.81 8.17 -1.71
N LEU A 68 3.11 7.07 -1.97
CA LEU A 68 1.69 6.93 -1.65
C LEU A 68 1.42 6.80 -0.14
N LYS A 69 2.17 5.94 0.57
CA LYS A 69 2.11 5.81 2.04
C LYS A 69 2.28 7.17 2.75
N PRO A 70 3.36 7.93 2.53
CA PRO A 70 3.53 9.24 3.18
C PRO A 70 2.45 10.25 2.77
N ALA A 71 1.98 10.24 1.52
CA ALA A 71 0.88 11.09 1.08
C ALA A 71 -0.43 10.79 1.84
N GLY A 72 -0.69 9.51 2.15
CA GLY A 72 -1.86 9.08 2.92
C GLY A 72 -1.87 9.56 4.37
N TYR A 73 -0.70 9.74 4.98
CA TYR A 73 -0.54 10.31 6.33
C TYR A 73 -0.34 11.83 6.32
N ASP A 74 -0.53 12.49 5.16
CA ASP A 74 -0.24 13.91 4.93
C ASP A 74 1.18 14.34 5.36
N CYS A 75 2.15 13.42 5.25
CA CYS A 75 3.53 13.62 5.68
C CYS A 75 4.16 14.86 4.99
N PRO A 76 4.83 15.76 5.73
CA PRO A 76 5.60 16.86 5.16
C PRO A 76 6.78 16.36 4.31
N SER A 77 7.06 17.06 3.20
CA SER A 77 8.12 16.68 2.25
C SER A 77 9.52 16.70 2.89
N THR A 78 9.73 17.57 3.89
CA THR A 78 10.94 17.65 4.71
C THR A 78 11.13 16.46 5.65
N ASP A 79 10.04 15.89 6.15
CA ASP A 79 10.10 14.77 7.09
C ASP A 79 10.26 13.47 6.33
N LEU A 80 9.61 13.34 5.16
CA LEU A 80 9.86 12.26 4.22
C LEU A 80 11.35 12.19 3.84
N GLU A 81 11.98 13.32 3.50
CA GLU A 81 13.42 13.40 3.21
C GLU A 81 14.27 12.82 4.35
N LYS A 82 14.00 13.24 5.59
CA LYS A 82 14.74 12.76 6.76
C LYS A 82 14.51 11.27 7.01
N GLU A 83 13.26 10.80 6.90
CA GLU A 83 12.92 9.39 7.07
C GLU A 83 13.65 8.53 6.04
N VAL A 84 13.62 8.88 4.75
CA VAL A 84 14.27 8.05 3.72
C VAL A 84 15.79 8.04 3.84
N VAL A 85 16.40 9.15 4.27
CA VAL A 85 17.84 9.20 4.54
C VAL A 85 18.20 8.35 5.75
N GLN A 86 17.37 8.33 6.80
CA GLN A 86 17.54 7.42 7.94
C GLN A 86 17.39 5.95 7.55
N LEU A 87 16.58 5.65 6.53
CA LEU A 87 16.44 4.30 5.96
C LEU A 87 17.63 3.88 5.08
N GLY A 88 18.62 4.75 4.86
CA GLY A 88 19.85 4.43 4.13
C GLY A 88 19.92 4.95 2.69
N LEU A 89 18.97 5.79 2.26
CA LEU A 89 19.12 6.53 1.00
C LEU A 89 20.18 7.62 1.15
N PRO A 90 21.00 7.85 0.10
CA PRO A 90 21.92 8.98 0.10
C PRO A 90 21.15 10.31 0.23
N PRO A 91 21.72 11.33 0.90
CA PRO A 91 21.07 12.63 1.08
C PRO A 91 20.64 13.28 -0.23
N GLU A 92 21.48 13.18 -1.27
CA GLU A 92 21.21 13.70 -2.60
C GLU A 92 19.94 13.08 -3.22
N HIS A 93 19.72 11.78 -3.00
CA HIS A 93 18.52 11.07 -3.46
C HIS A 93 17.30 11.52 -2.66
N GLY A 94 17.43 11.68 -1.33
CA GLY A 94 16.38 12.22 -0.47
C GLY A 94 15.88 13.59 -0.95
N ILE A 95 16.80 14.49 -1.33
CA ILE A 95 16.46 15.82 -1.87
C ILE A 95 15.67 15.71 -3.18
N GLN A 96 16.04 14.77 -4.07
CA GLN A 96 15.28 14.58 -5.32
C GLN A 96 13.91 13.95 -5.07
N LEU A 97 13.82 12.96 -4.19
CA LEU A 97 12.55 12.35 -3.79
C LEU A 97 11.60 13.41 -3.24
N ARG A 98 12.11 14.28 -2.34
CA ARG A 98 11.35 15.39 -1.78
C ARG A 98 10.76 16.29 -2.85
N LYS A 99 11.56 16.71 -3.84
CA LYS A 99 11.10 17.57 -4.93
C LYS A 99 9.99 16.90 -5.75
N VAL A 100 10.16 15.61 -6.07
CA VAL A 100 9.14 14.84 -6.79
C VAL A 100 7.87 14.72 -5.94
N TYR A 101 8.01 14.32 -4.69
CA TYR A 101 6.89 14.17 -3.77
C TYR A 101 6.12 15.48 -3.60
N GLU A 102 6.79 16.62 -3.45
CA GLU A 102 6.15 17.93 -3.32
C GLU A 102 5.33 18.32 -4.56
N ASN A 103 5.84 18.02 -5.75
CA ASN A 103 5.12 18.26 -7.00
C ASN A 103 3.84 17.42 -7.12
N TYR A 104 3.88 16.15 -6.69
CA TYR A 104 2.76 15.22 -6.83
C TYR A 104 1.95 15.05 -5.53
N LYS A 105 2.29 15.73 -4.42
CA LYS A 105 1.71 15.48 -3.09
C LYS A 105 0.18 15.57 -3.11
N SER A 106 -0.35 16.62 -3.73
CA SER A 106 -1.80 16.88 -3.79
C SER A 106 -2.54 15.78 -4.55
N GLU A 107 -2.02 15.38 -5.72
CA GLU A 107 -2.60 14.32 -6.56
C GLU A 107 -2.48 12.94 -5.89
N LEU A 108 -1.33 12.64 -5.28
CA LEU A 108 -1.12 11.40 -4.54
C LEU A 108 -2.07 11.31 -3.34
N ARG A 109 -2.28 12.42 -2.62
CA ARG A 109 -3.22 12.45 -1.49
C ARG A 109 -4.65 12.26 -1.96
N GLU A 110 -5.06 12.92 -3.04
CA GLU A 110 -6.38 12.71 -3.66
C GLU A 110 -6.56 11.23 -4.06
N LYS A 111 -5.53 10.62 -4.67
CA LYS A 111 -5.53 9.20 -5.00
C LYS A 111 -5.75 8.32 -3.77
N VAL A 112 -5.03 8.57 -2.67
CA VAL A 112 -5.24 7.83 -1.41
C VAL A 112 -6.65 8.05 -0.85
N CYS A 113 -7.14 9.29 -0.80
CA CYS A 113 -8.50 9.54 -0.32
C CYS A 113 -9.55 8.84 -1.18
N SER A 114 -9.37 8.82 -2.51
CA SER A 114 -10.27 8.13 -3.44
C SER A 114 -10.21 6.60 -3.32
N SER A 115 -9.05 6.04 -2.95
CA SER A 115 -8.89 4.59 -2.76
C SER A 115 -9.31 4.14 -1.36
N VAL A 116 -9.14 4.97 -0.33
CA VAL A 116 -9.64 4.71 1.03
C VAL A 116 -11.16 4.80 1.08
N TYR A 117 -11.80 5.63 0.24
CA TYR A 117 -13.25 5.63 0.07
C TYR A 117 -13.81 4.39 -0.65
N ARG A 118 -12.94 3.48 -1.14
CA ARG A 118 -13.31 2.11 -1.43
C ARG A 118 -13.08 1.26 -0.18
N GLU A 119 -13.88 1.49 0.86
CA GLU A 119 -14.22 0.36 1.71
C GLU A 119 -14.80 -0.71 0.77
N PRO A 120 -14.31 -1.96 0.77
CA PRO A 120 -15.02 -3.05 0.14
C PRO A 120 -16.33 -3.21 0.92
N HIS A 121 -17.35 -2.44 0.54
CA HIS A 121 -18.72 -2.62 1.00
C HIS A 121 -19.25 -3.91 0.40
N ALA A 122 -18.75 -5.05 0.92
CA ALA A 122 -19.42 -6.32 0.74
C ALA A 122 -20.68 -6.28 1.59
N THR A 123 -21.83 -6.07 0.95
CA THR A 123 -23.12 -6.17 1.64
C THR A 123 -23.63 -7.59 1.46
N ILE A 124 -23.93 -8.28 2.57
CA ILE A 124 -24.61 -9.58 2.53
C ILE A 124 -26.04 -9.32 2.06
N ILE A 125 -26.40 -9.87 0.90
CA ILE A 125 -27.72 -9.69 0.28
C ILE A 125 -28.66 -10.80 0.73
N ASP A 126 -28.13 -12.02 0.87
CA ASP A 126 -28.87 -13.19 1.31
C ASP A 126 -27.96 -14.15 2.07
N ALA A 127 -28.51 -14.76 3.13
CA ALA A 127 -27.82 -15.72 3.96
C ALA A 127 -28.75 -16.89 4.27
N SER A 128 -28.42 -18.06 3.72
CA SER A 128 -29.10 -19.32 3.97
C SER A 128 -28.20 -20.25 4.81
N PRO A 129 -28.75 -21.35 5.37
CA PRO A 129 -27.96 -22.32 6.13
C PRO A 129 -26.83 -23.00 5.34
N SER A 130 -26.83 -22.87 4.01
CA SER A 130 -25.88 -23.53 3.10
C SER A 130 -25.17 -22.58 2.12
N SER A 131 -25.56 -21.29 2.08
CA SER A 131 -24.97 -20.31 1.18
C SER A 131 -25.00 -18.90 1.75
N ILE A 132 -23.98 -18.11 1.42
CA ILE A 132 -23.97 -16.68 1.65
C ILE A 132 -23.73 -16.00 0.31
N THR A 133 -24.61 -15.06 -0.04
CA THR A 133 -24.46 -14.22 -1.21
C THR A 133 -24.08 -12.81 -0.76
N PHE A 134 -22.94 -12.31 -1.24
CA PHE A 134 -22.52 -10.93 -0.99
C PHE A 134 -22.27 -10.17 -2.29
N GLN A 135 -22.64 -8.89 -2.28
CA GLN A 135 -22.38 -7.96 -3.38
C GLN A 135 -21.14 -7.14 -3.05
N ALA A 136 -20.14 -7.18 -3.93
CA ALA A 136 -19.02 -6.24 -3.89
C ALA A 136 -18.99 -5.47 -5.21
N ASP A 137 -18.95 -4.13 -5.12
CA ASP A 137 -19.09 -3.22 -6.25
C ASP A 137 -20.34 -3.54 -7.11
N THR A 138 -20.16 -4.13 -8.30
CA THR A 138 -21.22 -4.54 -9.24
C THR A 138 -21.24 -6.05 -9.51
N GLN A 139 -20.45 -6.84 -8.77
CA GLN A 139 -20.38 -8.29 -8.92
C GLN A 139 -21.03 -8.99 -7.72
N MET A 140 -21.86 -9.99 -8.02
CA MET A 140 -22.46 -10.86 -7.02
C MET A 140 -21.61 -12.11 -6.86
N TYR A 141 -21.25 -12.41 -5.63
CA TYR A 141 -20.52 -13.62 -5.27
C TYR A 141 -21.44 -14.52 -4.45
N ASP A 142 -21.60 -15.76 -4.93
CA ASP A 142 -22.29 -16.80 -4.18
C ASP A 142 -21.25 -17.76 -3.60
N VAL A 143 -21.22 -17.86 -2.26
CA VAL A 143 -20.38 -18.81 -1.56
C VAL A 143 -21.28 -19.88 -0.98
N SER A 144 -21.31 -21.02 -1.67
CA SER A 144 -22.02 -22.22 -1.24
C SER A 144 -21.01 -23.21 -0.66
N MET A 145 -21.20 -23.60 0.60
CA MET A 145 -20.35 -24.56 1.29
C MET A 145 -21.15 -25.81 1.65
N SER A 146 -20.50 -26.98 1.73
CA SER A 146 -21.18 -28.17 2.23
C SER A 146 -21.61 -27.95 3.69
N GLY A 147 -22.76 -28.50 4.08
CA GLY A 147 -23.34 -28.26 5.42
C GLY A 147 -22.43 -28.63 6.59
N SER A 148 -21.43 -29.50 6.41
CA SER A 148 -20.43 -29.81 7.43
C SER A 148 -19.41 -28.68 7.64
N MET A 149 -19.00 -27.98 6.57
CA MET A 149 -18.08 -26.85 6.64
C MET A 149 -18.75 -25.61 7.26
N MET A 150 -20.03 -25.40 6.98
CA MET A 150 -20.79 -24.28 7.56
C MET A 150 -21.01 -24.43 9.07
N ASN A 151 -21.28 -25.66 9.53
CA ASN A 151 -21.38 -25.95 10.96
C ASN A 151 -20.03 -25.77 11.68
N GLN A 152 -18.91 -26.10 11.02
CA GLN A 152 -17.58 -25.85 11.55
C GLN A 152 -17.32 -24.35 11.72
N LEU A 153 -17.62 -23.55 10.69
CA LEU A 153 -17.47 -22.09 10.74
C LEU A 153 -18.34 -21.45 11.82
N LYS A 154 -19.61 -21.89 11.95
CA LYS A 154 -20.51 -21.43 13.00
C LYS A 154 -19.95 -21.73 14.39
N ASN A 155 -19.48 -22.96 14.61
CA ASN A 155 -18.87 -23.35 15.88
C ASN A 155 -17.61 -22.51 16.17
N ASP A 156 -16.77 -22.25 15.16
CA ASP A 156 -15.56 -21.46 15.34
C ASP A 156 -15.86 -19.99 15.69
N VAL A 157 -16.90 -19.41 15.08
CA VAL A 157 -17.39 -18.06 15.40
C VAL A 157 -17.99 -18.00 16.80
N GLU A 158 -18.84 -18.96 17.20
CA GLU A 158 -19.44 -19.01 18.54
C GLU A 158 -18.37 -19.21 19.63
N ASN A 159 -17.34 -20.00 19.34
CA ASN A 159 -16.21 -20.25 20.25
C ASN A 159 -15.30 -19.02 20.36
N ALA A 160 -15.08 -18.28 19.26
CA ALA A 160 -14.37 -16.99 19.29
C ALA A 160 -15.14 -15.91 20.06
N LEU A 161 -16.47 -15.84 19.89
CA LEU A 161 -17.32 -14.89 20.64
C LEU A 161 -17.31 -15.20 22.14
N SER A 162 -17.37 -16.47 22.51
CA SER A 162 -17.34 -16.90 23.92
C SER A 162 -15.99 -16.55 24.57
N LYS A 163 -14.87 -16.77 23.87
CA LYS A 163 -13.53 -16.38 24.33
C LYS A 163 -13.37 -14.87 24.53
N MET A 164 -14.01 -14.05 23.70
CA MET A 164 -14.00 -12.58 23.89
C MET A 164 -14.85 -12.15 25.09
N LYS A 165 -15.97 -12.85 25.35
CA LYS A 165 -16.83 -12.58 26.51
C LYS A 165 -16.13 -12.90 27.83
N ASP A 166 -15.38 -14.01 27.89
CA ASP A 166 -14.58 -14.38 29.06
C ASP A 166 -13.42 -13.39 29.34
N PHE A 167 -12.93 -12.72 28.29
CA PHE A 167 -11.90 -11.68 28.41
C PHE A 167 -12.46 -10.35 28.96
N ALA A 168 -13.75 -10.07 28.76
CA ALA A 168 -14.40 -8.86 29.27
C ALA A 168 -14.81 -8.97 30.75
N GLU A 169 -15.06 -10.19 31.26
CA GLU A 169 -15.40 -10.44 32.67
C GLU A 169 -14.18 -10.52 33.61
N THR A 170 -12.96 -10.52 33.07
CA THR A 170 -11.71 -10.63 33.86
C THR A 170 -10.99 -9.29 34.08
N LEU A 171 -11.56 -8.16 33.66
CA LEU A 171 -11.04 -6.83 34.00
C LEU A 171 -11.48 -6.43 35.42
N PRO A 172 -10.56 -6.10 36.34
CA PRO A 172 -10.93 -5.62 37.66
C PRO A 172 -11.61 -4.25 37.52
N MET A 173 -12.82 -4.14 38.06
CA MET A 173 -13.46 -2.84 38.34
C MET A 173 -12.59 -2.07 39.34
N THR A 174 -11.73 -1.19 38.84
CA THR A 174 -11.13 -0.14 39.66
C THR A 174 -12.20 0.92 39.94
N ASN A 175 -12.73 0.90 41.17
CA ASN A 175 -13.34 2.06 41.83
C ASN A 175 -12.31 3.17 42.03
#